data_AF-A0A256XD05-F1
#
_entry.id   AF-A0A256XD05-F1
#
_cell.length_a   1.000
_cell.length_b   1.000
_cell.length_c   1.000
_cell.angle_alpha   90.00
_cell.angle_beta   90.00
_cell.angle_gamma   90.00
#
_symmetry.space_group_name_H-M   'P 1'
#
loop_
_entity.id
_entity.type
_entity.pdbx_description
1 polymer ?
#
loop_
_entity_poly.entity_id
_entity_poly.type
_entity_poly.pdbx_seq_one_letter_code
_entity_poly.pdbx_strand_id
1 'polypeptide(L)'
;MYTLEKVLSELSFDNITFYENPKIALGDLTTNAAFKLAKKEKTTPDVVAERIKKKIENIRWVEKVEVVRGYVNVFLNRPLFTREVIYEALKESYGLRDVGKGKVVVIDYSSPNVAKPMHIGHLRSTILGGSLYRIYSFLGYKVIGINYLGDVGTQFGKLIYAYRKWVDSDALEKDPIRELYRLYVMFHKEAEKNPALEKIAKEEYRKLEEGNPEYVQLWDTFRKLSIKGFQKVYDLFNLSFDEISGESF
;
A
#
# COMPACT_ATOMS: atom_id res chain seq x y z
N MET A 1 14.05 -5.35 19.98
CA MET A 1 13.79 -3.95 20.39
C MET A 1 14.97 -3.11 19.93
N TYR A 2 14.74 -2.08 19.11
CA TYR A 2 15.83 -1.19 18.65
C TYR A 2 16.19 -0.16 19.73
N THR A 3 17.33 0.50 19.55
CA THR A 3 17.89 1.49 20.48
C THR A 3 16.88 2.54 20.89
N LEU A 4 16.18 3.17 19.94
CA LEU A 4 15.17 4.20 20.24
C LEU A 4 14.04 3.65 21.12
N GLU A 5 13.57 2.43 20.89
CA GLU A 5 12.54 1.81 21.74
C GLU A 5 13.05 1.52 23.14
N LYS A 6 14.30 1.05 23.28
CA LYS A 6 14.93 0.85 24.59
C LYS A 6 15.00 2.17 25.36
N VAL A 7 15.48 3.24 24.69
CA VAL A 7 15.55 4.60 25.26
C VAL A 7 14.16 5.07 25.70
N LEU A 8 13.15 4.97 24.82
CA LEU A 8 11.78 5.36 25.16
C LEU A 8 11.21 4.54 26.31
N SER A 9 11.50 3.24 26.38
CA SER A 9 11.05 2.36 27.47
C SER A 9 11.74 2.66 28.80
N GLU A 10 13.02 3.06 28.81
CA GLU A 10 13.73 3.43 30.02
C GLU A 10 13.32 4.82 30.53
N LEU A 11 12.96 5.74 29.62
CA LEU A 11 12.48 7.08 29.97
C LEU A 11 11.01 7.11 30.39
N SER A 12 10.17 6.20 29.89
CA SER A 12 8.73 6.20 30.09
C SER A 12 8.32 5.36 31.32
N PHE A 13 7.54 5.94 32.23
CA PHE A 13 7.09 5.30 33.48
C PHE A 13 5.76 5.93 33.95
N ASP A 14 4.97 5.26 34.80
CA ASP A 14 3.76 5.82 35.42
C ASP A 14 2.78 6.55 34.45
N ASN A 15 2.62 6.07 33.20
CA ASN A 15 1.86 6.71 32.10
C ASN A 15 2.45 8.01 31.54
N ILE A 16 3.71 8.30 31.82
CA ILE A 16 4.51 9.32 31.17
C ILE A 16 5.16 8.67 29.96
N THR A 17 4.85 9.20 28.78
CA THR A 17 5.43 8.75 27.52
C THR A 17 6.24 9.88 26.91
N PHE A 18 7.47 9.57 26.52
CA PHE A 18 8.30 10.45 25.71
C PHE A 18 8.09 10.16 24.22
N TYR A 19 8.28 11.18 23.40
CA TYR A 19 8.19 11.07 21.94
C TYR A 19 9.22 12.01 21.30
N GLU A 20 9.51 11.80 20.02
CA GLU A 20 10.44 12.63 19.26
C GLU A 20 10.02 14.11 19.27
N ASN A 21 10.96 15.00 19.55
CA ASN A 21 10.69 16.42 19.56
C ASN A 21 10.73 16.97 18.14
N PRO A 22 9.64 17.58 17.63
CA PRO A 22 9.63 18.17 16.28
C PRO A 22 10.61 19.34 16.14
N LYS A 23 11.07 19.92 17.26
CA LYS A 23 12.05 21.01 17.31
C LYS A 23 13.33 20.50 17.96
N ILE A 24 14.25 19.95 17.16
CA ILE A 24 15.53 19.37 17.60
C ILE A 24 16.34 20.34 18.49
N ALA A 25 16.24 21.65 18.25
CA ALA A 25 16.90 22.67 19.07
C ALA A 25 16.44 22.68 20.54
N LEU A 26 15.26 22.13 20.82
CA LEU A 26 14.66 22.01 22.15
C LEU A 26 14.80 20.60 22.72
N GLY A 27 15.74 19.79 22.22
CA GLY A 27 15.96 18.40 22.65
C GLY A 27 15.59 17.39 21.58
N ASP A 28 16.05 16.16 21.75
CA ASP A 28 15.77 15.05 20.82
C ASP A 28 14.42 14.38 21.15
N LEU A 29 14.07 14.28 22.44
CA LEU A 29 12.78 13.76 22.91
C LEU A 29 12.08 14.78 23.83
N THR A 30 10.75 14.68 23.93
CA THR A 30 9.96 15.53 24.82
C THR A 30 8.74 14.81 25.38
N THR A 31 8.21 15.32 26.49
CA THR A 31 6.88 14.95 26.99
C THR A 31 6.15 16.14 27.58
N ASN A 32 4.82 16.12 27.43
CA ASN A 32 3.90 17.08 28.03
C ASN A 32 3.07 16.45 29.17
N ALA A 33 3.46 15.28 29.67
CA ALA A 33 2.72 14.57 30.72
C ALA A 33 2.56 15.40 32.00
N ALA A 34 3.49 16.32 32.27
CA ALA A 34 3.45 17.21 33.43
C ALA A 34 2.16 18.01 33.53
N PHE A 35 1.59 18.47 32.41
CA PHE A 35 0.32 19.22 32.41
C PHE A 35 -0.87 18.38 32.89
N LYS A 36 -0.95 17.12 32.45
CA LYS A 36 -2.04 16.20 32.84
C LYS A 36 -1.92 15.82 34.32
N LEU A 37 -0.70 15.54 34.77
CA LEU A 37 -0.41 15.16 36.15
C LEU A 37 -0.59 16.32 37.12
N ALA A 38 -0.15 17.53 36.76
CA ALA A 38 -0.30 18.73 37.58
C ALA A 38 -1.76 19.04 37.90
N LYS A 39 -2.67 18.86 36.94
CA LYS A 39 -4.12 19.00 37.15
C LYS A 39 -4.66 18.00 38.18
N LYS A 40 -4.18 16.76 38.16
CA LYS A 40 -4.60 15.70 39.09
C LYS A 40 -4.05 15.92 40.50
N GLU A 41 -2.80 16.38 40.59
CA GLU A 41 -2.08 16.59 41.83
C GLU A 41 -2.30 17.98 42.45
N LYS A 42 -3.08 18.85 41.79
CA LYS A 42 -3.35 20.23 42.21
C LYS A 42 -2.06 21.03 42.46
N THR A 43 -1.09 20.87 41.57
CA THR A 43 0.20 21.57 41.59
C THR A 43 0.47 22.22 40.22
N THR A 44 1.62 22.88 40.04
CA THR A 44 2.00 23.50 38.76
C THR A 44 2.69 22.49 37.83
N PRO A 45 2.54 22.62 36.49
CA PRO A 45 3.24 21.77 35.53
C PRO A 45 4.76 21.77 35.71
N ASP A 46 5.38 22.90 36.05
CA ASP A 46 6.82 22.99 36.25
C ASP A 46 7.30 22.16 37.46
N VAL A 47 6.54 22.14 38.56
CA VAL A 47 6.88 21.30 39.73
C VAL A 47 6.84 19.82 39.36
N VAL A 48 5.84 19.39 38.57
CA VAL A 48 5.78 18.00 38.10
C VAL A 48 6.90 17.71 37.11
N ALA A 49 7.17 18.64 36.18
CA ALA A 49 8.22 18.48 35.18
C ALA A 49 9.61 18.33 35.81
N GLU A 50 9.92 19.11 36.85
CA GLU A 50 11.16 18.98 37.62
C GLU A 50 11.25 17.63 38.34
N ARG A 51 10.13 17.10 38.86
CA ARG A 51 10.09 15.75 39.43
C ARG A 51 10.36 14.67 38.39
N ILE A 52 9.80 14.81 37.18
CA ILE A 52 10.05 13.89 36.07
C ILE A 52 11.53 13.95 35.69
N LYS A 53 12.08 15.16 35.50
CA LYS A 53 13.50 15.38 35.21
C LYS A 53 14.42 14.64 36.18
N LYS A 54 14.21 14.83 37.50
CA LYS A 54 15.04 14.17 38.53
C LYS A 54 15.05 12.64 38.44
N LYS A 55 13.96 12.02 37.97
CA LYS A 55 13.89 10.57 37.78
C LYS A 55 14.69 10.09 36.57
N ILE A 56 14.83 10.91 35.52
CA ILE A 56 15.40 10.49 34.24
C ILE A 56 16.79 11.05 33.94
N GLU A 57 17.21 12.12 34.63
CA GLU A 57 18.46 12.85 34.30
C GLU A 57 19.73 12.01 34.46
N ASN A 58 19.67 10.94 35.25
CA ASN A 58 20.80 10.03 35.49
C ASN A 58 20.74 8.74 34.64
N ILE A 59 19.77 8.62 33.73
CA ILE A 59 19.70 7.48 32.80
C ILE A 59 20.83 7.61 31.78
N ARG A 60 21.54 6.52 31.49
CA ARG A 60 22.75 6.49 30.64
C ARG A 60 22.57 7.15 29.25
N TRP A 61 21.32 7.13 28.76
CA TRP A 61 20.94 7.66 27.45
C TRP A 61 20.78 9.17 27.42
N VAL A 62 20.81 9.84 28.58
CA VAL A 62 20.52 11.26 28.75
C VAL A 62 21.82 12.03 28.92
N GLU A 63 22.02 13.06 28.10
CA GLU A 63 23.09 14.05 28.27
C GLU A 63 22.62 15.17 29.21
N LYS A 64 21.41 15.70 28.97
CA LYS A 64 20.77 16.69 29.83
C LYS A 64 19.26 16.69 29.67
N VAL A 65 18.59 17.26 30.66
CA VAL A 65 17.14 17.45 30.65
C VAL A 65 16.81 18.90 30.98
N GLU A 66 15.99 19.53 30.15
CA GLU A 66 15.56 20.91 30.30
C GLU A 66 14.04 20.97 30.51
N VAL A 67 13.61 21.66 31.57
CA VAL A 67 12.20 21.95 31.80
C VAL A 67 11.90 23.32 31.22
N VAL A 68 10.97 23.38 30.27
CA VAL A 68 10.56 24.64 29.63
C VAL A 68 9.05 24.72 29.64
N ARG A 69 8.49 25.58 30.51
CA ARG A 69 7.04 25.82 30.62
C ARG A 69 6.24 24.52 30.77
N GLY A 70 6.63 23.64 31.69
CA GLY A 70 5.98 22.36 31.93
C GLY A 70 6.26 21.24 30.91
N TYR A 71 7.03 21.50 29.84
CA TYR A 71 7.59 20.44 28.98
C TYR A 71 8.88 19.92 29.59
N VAL A 72 9.08 18.61 29.51
CA VAL A 72 10.35 17.95 29.87
C VAL A 72 11.03 17.55 28.59
N ASN A 73 12.12 18.24 28.27
CA ASN A 73 12.89 18.03 27.05
C ASN A 73 14.18 17.28 27.36
N VAL A 74 14.46 16.24 26.59
CA VAL A 74 15.61 15.35 26.79
C VAL A 74 16.56 15.49 25.63
N PHE A 75 17.81 15.79 25.94
CA PHE A 75 18.93 15.70 25.02
C PHE A 75 19.62 14.37 25.26
N LEU A 76 19.71 13.54 24.23
CA LEU A 76 20.29 12.22 24.33
C LEU A 76 21.81 12.31 24.34
N ASN A 77 22.45 11.37 25.03
CA ASN A 77 23.88 11.10 24.90
C ASN A 77 24.17 10.63 23.46
N ARG A 78 24.46 11.60 22.59
CA ARG A 78 24.60 11.38 21.14
C ARG A 78 25.69 10.38 20.78
N PRO A 79 26.91 10.40 21.39
CA PRO A 79 27.93 9.40 21.11
C PRO A 79 27.43 7.97 21.39
N LEU A 80 26.79 7.75 22.55
CA LEU A 80 26.27 6.44 22.91
C LEU A 80 25.13 6.02 21.97
N PHE A 81 24.13 6.88 21.78
CA PHE A 81 22.96 6.59 20.94
C PHE A 81 23.37 6.27 19.50
N THR A 82 24.23 7.11 18.91
CA THR A 82 24.69 6.95 17.52
C THR A 82 25.44 5.63 17.35
N ARG A 83 26.32 5.29 18.29
CA ARG A 83 27.07 4.02 18.26
C ARG A 83 26.12 2.82 18.21
N GLU A 84 25.14 2.77 19.11
CA GLU A 84 24.19 1.65 19.18
C GLU A 84 23.29 1.58 17.94
N VAL A 85 22.82 2.72 17.43
CA VAL A 85 22.03 2.77 16.18
C VAL A 85 22.85 2.29 14.98
N ILE A 86 24.13 2.68 14.86
CA ILE A 86 25.01 2.19 13.78
C ILE A 86 25.19 0.67 13.88
N TYR A 87 25.47 0.14 15.07
CA TYR A 87 25.58 -1.32 15.26
C TYR A 87 24.30 -2.08 14.90
N GLU A 88 23.13 -1.49 15.14
CA GLU A 88 21.85 -2.06 14.72
C GLU A 88 21.64 -1.93 13.20
N ALA A 89 21.97 -0.79 12.60
CA ALA A 89 21.80 -0.48 11.18
C ALA A 89 22.71 -1.29 10.25
N LEU A 90 23.85 -1.78 10.75
CA LEU A 90 24.74 -2.68 10.01
C LEU A 90 24.16 -4.08 9.80
N LYS A 91 23.05 -4.42 10.46
CA LYS A 91 22.37 -5.71 10.30
C LYS A 91 21.38 -5.61 9.15
N GLU A 92 21.33 -6.63 8.29
CA GLU A 92 20.33 -6.71 7.21
C GLU A 92 18.88 -6.67 7.71
N SER A 93 18.66 -7.09 8.95
CA SER A 93 17.36 -7.07 9.63
C SER A 93 17.03 -5.73 10.31
N TYR A 94 17.78 -4.66 10.05
CA TYR A 94 17.44 -3.34 10.59
C TYR A 94 16.10 -2.84 10.06
N GLY A 95 15.25 -2.33 10.95
CA GLY A 95 13.86 -2.01 10.66
C GLY A 95 12.87 -3.17 10.84
N LEU A 96 13.30 -4.44 10.74
CA LEU A 96 12.42 -5.61 10.82
C LEU A 96 11.69 -5.68 12.17
N ARG A 97 10.38 -5.91 12.11
CA ARG A 97 9.54 -6.10 13.29
C ARG A 97 8.63 -7.30 13.10
N ASP A 98 8.21 -7.88 14.22
CA ASP A 98 7.10 -8.84 14.27
C ASP A 98 5.89 -8.22 15.00
N VAL A 99 5.39 -7.10 14.46
CA VAL A 99 4.15 -6.46 14.95
C VAL A 99 2.94 -7.29 14.54
N GLY A 100 3.01 -7.88 13.35
CA GLY A 100 1.95 -8.68 12.76
C GLY A 100 1.67 -9.96 13.54
N LYS A 101 2.68 -10.59 14.15
CA LYS A 101 2.55 -11.85 14.88
C LYS A 101 1.85 -12.93 14.03
N GLY A 102 2.16 -12.97 12.74
CA GLY A 102 1.56 -13.89 11.78
C GLY A 102 0.10 -13.61 11.42
N LYS A 103 -0.49 -12.47 11.83
CA LYS A 103 -1.83 -12.06 11.40
C LYS A 103 -1.87 -11.90 9.88
N VAL A 104 -3.01 -12.28 9.30
CA VAL A 104 -3.22 -12.21 7.86
C VAL A 104 -3.69 -10.81 7.46
N VAL A 105 -3.11 -10.27 6.39
CA VAL A 105 -3.56 -9.02 5.74
C VAL A 105 -3.75 -9.29 4.26
N VAL A 106 -4.96 -9.05 3.77
CA VAL A 106 -5.28 -9.13 2.35
C VAL A 106 -5.23 -7.74 1.76
N ILE A 107 -4.52 -7.57 0.65
CA ILE A 107 -4.39 -6.30 -0.07
C ILE A 107 -4.84 -6.53 -1.50
N ASP A 108 -5.99 -5.96 -1.85
CA ASP A 108 -6.45 -5.82 -3.23
C ASP A 108 -5.82 -4.55 -3.82
N TYR A 109 -5.06 -4.71 -4.90
CA TYR A 109 -4.41 -3.59 -5.56
C TYR A 109 -4.14 -3.83 -7.04
N SER A 110 -3.83 -2.74 -7.76
CA SER A 110 -3.77 -2.68 -9.22
C SER A 110 -5.13 -2.79 -9.89
N SER A 111 -5.73 -3.98 -9.88
CA SER A 111 -7.10 -4.30 -10.29
C SER A 111 -7.58 -3.57 -11.57
N PRO A 112 -6.86 -3.73 -12.70
CA PRO A 112 -7.23 -3.11 -13.96
C PRO A 112 -8.41 -3.82 -14.63
N ASN A 113 -9.08 -3.09 -15.52
CA ASN A 113 -10.08 -3.66 -16.41
C ASN A 113 -9.42 -4.39 -17.58
N VAL A 114 -9.85 -5.62 -17.85
CA VAL A 114 -9.40 -6.42 -18.99
C VAL A 114 -9.77 -5.71 -20.31
N ALA A 115 -8.94 -5.92 -21.34
CA ALA A 115 -9.09 -5.33 -22.68
C ALA A 115 -9.03 -3.79 -22.76
N LYS A 116 -8.59 -3.13 -21.68
CA LYS A 116 -8.31 -1.68 -21.67
C LYS A 116 -6.88 -1.42 -21.20
N PRO A 117 -6.21 -0.38 -21.74
CA PRO A 117 -4.91 0.03 -21.22
C PRO A 117 -5.01 0.46 -19.76
N MET A 118 -3.96 0.21 -18.98
CA MET A 118 -3.86 0.79 -17.64
C MET A 118 -3.75 2.32 -17.73
N HIS A 119 -4.45 3.03 -16.85
CA HIS A 119 -4.33 4.47 -16.69
C HIS A 119 -3.71 4.83 -15.33
N ILE A 120 -3.43 6.12 -15.10
CA ILE A 120 -2.77 6.61 -13.89
C ILE A 120 -3.45 6.17 -12.58
N GLY A 121 -4.78 6.05 -12.59
CA GLY A 121 -5.55 5.49 -11.46
C GLY A 121 -5.12 4.07 -11.06
N HIS A 122 -5.01 3.15 -12.02
CA HIS A 122 -4.51 1.80 -11.76
C HIS A 122 -3.07 1.86 -11.25
N LEU A 123 -2.21 2.65 -11.90
CA LEU A 123 -0.80 2.78 -11.49
C LEU A 123 -0.64 3.26 -10.04
N ARG A 124 -1.46 4.22 -9.60
CA ARG A 124 -1.48 4.67 -8.20
C ARG A 124 -1.79 3.52 -7.25
N SER A 125 -2.83 2.73 -7.57
CA SER A 125 -3.20 1.54 -6.78
C SER A 125 -2.07 0.51 -6.76
N THR A 126 -1.49 0.21 -7.93
CA THR A 126 -0.39 -0.73 -8.12
C THR A 126 0.82 -0.39 -7.22
N ILE A 127 1.29 0.86 -7.23
CA ILE A 127 2.47 1.28 -6.45
C ILE A 127 2.18 1.32 -4.94
N LEU A 128 1.04 1.90 -4.54
CA LEU A 128 0.68 2.01 -3.13
C LEU A 128 0.45 0.63 -2.52
N GLY A 129 -0.33 -0.22 -3.19
CA GLY A 129 -0.60 -1.59 -2.75
C GLY A 129 0.66 -2.43 -2.65
N GLY A 130 1.54 -2.37 -3.66
CA GLY A 130 2.83 -3.07 -3.61
C GLY A 130 3.76 -2.57 -2.50
N SER A 131 3.71 -1.28 -2.17
CA SER A 131 4.47 -0.72 -1.05
C SER A 131 3.93 -1.19 0.30
N LEU A 132 2.60 -1.19 0.46
CA LEU A 132 1.95 -1.74 1.65
C LEU A 132 2.24 -3.24 1.79
N TYR A 133 2.20 -4.00 0.70
CA TYR A 133 2.55 -5.43 0.70
C TYR A 133 3.93 -5.65 1.33
N ARG A 134 4.95 -4.94 0.83
CA ARG A 134 6.31 -5.04 1.36
C ARG A 134 6.43 -4.59 2.82
N ILE A 135 5.79 -3.48 3.19
CA ILE A 135 5.82 -2.97 4.56
C ILE A 135 5.19 -3.97 5.53
N TYR A 136 3.98 -4.47 5.23
CA TYR A 136 3.30 -5.43 6.10
C TYR A 136 4.06 -6.76 6.19
N SER A 137 4.61 -7.27 5.09
CA SER A 137 5.47 -8.47 5.10
C SER A 137 6.71 -8.26 5.98
N PHE A 138 7.34 -7.08 5.88
CA PHE A 138 8.49 -6.69 6.72
C PHE A 138 8.14 -6.47 8.20
N LEU A 139 6.86 -6.23 8.51
CA LEU A 139 6.35 -6.09 9.87
C LEU A 139 5.82 -7.42 10.47
N GLY A 140 6.06 -8.56 9.82
CA GLY A 140 5.73 -9.89 10.33
C GLY A 140 4.28 -10.33 10.11
N TYR A 141 3.57 -9.69 9.18
CA TYR A 141 2.24 -10.13 8.75
C TYR A 141 2.35 -11.20 7.67
N LYS A 142 1.36 -12.11 7.62
CA LYS A 142 1.14 -12.97 6.45
C LYS A 142 0.31 -12.19 5.44
N VAL A 143 0.96 -11.60 4.45
CA VAL A 143 0.28 -10.77 3.44
C VAL A 143 -0.18 -11.64 2.27
N ILE A 144 -1.38 -11.35 1.75
CA ILE A 144 -1.92 -11.94 0.51
C ILE A 144 -2.26 -10.79 -0.43
N GLY A 145 -1.50 -10.66 -1.52
CA GLY A 145 -1.69 -9.65 -2.55
C GLY A 145 -2.58 -10.17 -3.67
N ILE A 146 -3.74 -9.53 -3.87
CA ILE A 146 -4.71 -9.91 -4.89
C ILE A 146 -4.75 -8.84 -5.98
N ASN A 147 -4.67 -9.28 -7.24
CA ASN A 147 -5.01 -8.46 -8.41
C ASN A 147 -6.42 -8.84 -8.85
N TYR A 148 -7.42 -8.03 -8.48
CA TYR A 148 -8.83 -8.33 -8.73
C TYR A 148 -9.27 -7.68 -10.04
N LEU A 149 -9.14 -8.43 -11.15
CA LEU A 149 -9.37 -7.89 -12.48
C LEU A 149 -10.85 -7.55 -12.72
N GLY A 150 -11.09 -6.42 -13.39
CA GLY A 150 -12.40 -6.12 -13.97
C GLY A 150 -12.60 -6.94 -15.25
N ASP A 151 -13.06 -8.18 -15.10
CA ASP A 151 -13.22 -9.16 -16.17
C ASP A 151 -14.67 -9.63 -16.40
N VAL A 152 -15.65 -8.92 -15.84
CA VAL A 152 -17.08 -9.10 -16.11
C VAL A 152 -17.69 -7.83 -16.71
N GLY A 153 -18.71 -7.99 -17.56
CA GLY A 153 -19.54 -6.88 -18.03
C GLY A 153 -19.79 -6.83 -19.53
N THR A 154 -20.79 -6.03 -19.91
CA THR A 154 -21.30 -5.93 -21.30
C THR A 154 -20.25 -5.51 -22.33
N GLN A 155 -19.13 -4.93 -21.91
CA GLN A 155 -17.99 -4.62 -22.78
C GLN A 155 -17.43 -5.87 -23.48
N PHE A 156 -17.54 -7.06 -22.87
CA PHE A 156 -17.07 -8.29 -23.49
C PHE A 156 -17.92 -8.70 -24.69
N GLY A 157 -19.25 -8.51 -24.65
CA GLY A 157 -20.09 -8.75 -25.84
C GLY A 157 -19.72 -7.85 -27.02
N LYS A 158 -19.41 -6.57 -26.73
CA LYS A 158 -18.91 -5.61 -27.74
C LYS A 158 -17.57 -6.07 -28.32
N LEU A 159 -16.66 -6.49 -27.45
CA LEU A 159 -15.33 -6.93 -27.82
C LEU A 159 -15.36 -8.25 -28.61
N ILE A 160 -16.20 -9.21 -28.22
CA ILE A 160 -16.39 -10.48 -28.94
C ILE A 160 -16.89 -10.19 -30.36
N TYR A 161 -17.92 -9.35 -30.50
CA TYR A 161 -18.42 -8.96 -31.83
C TYR A 161 -17.30 -8.31 -32.67
N ALA A 162 -16.62 -7.31 -32.11
CA ALA A 162 -15.58 -6.57 -32.79
C ALA A 162 -14.41 -7.47 -33.19
N TYR A 163 -13.98 -8.37 -32.30
CA TYR A 163 -12.92 -9.34 -32.54
C TYR A 163 -13.26 -10.25 -33.72
N ARG A 164 -14.47 -10.82 -33.76
CA ARG A 164 -14.92 -11.69 -34.85
C ARG A 164 -15.00 -10.97 -36.20
N LYS A 165 -15.14 -9.64 -36.22
CA LYS A 165 -15.35 -8.85 -37.44
C LYS A 165 -14.09 -8.15 -37.94
N TRP A 166 -13.26 -7.65 -37.03
CA TRP A 166 -12.27 -6.62 -37.36
C TRP A 166 -10.90 -6.86 -36.73
N VAL A 167 -10.66 -8.02 -36.10
CA VAL A 167 -9.34 -8.32 -35.53
C VAL A 167 -8.26 -8.29 -36.61
N ASP A 168 -7.15 -7.65 -36.28
CA ASP A 168 -5.90 -7.75 -37.02
C ASP A 168 -4.97 -8.69 -36.23
N SER A 169 -4.73 -9.88 -36.79
CA SER A 169 -3.94 -10.93 -36.14
C SER A 169 -2.50 -10.51 -35.89
N ASP A 170 -1.88 -9.78 -36.82
CA ASP A 170 -0.50 -9.32 -36.69
C ASP A 170 -0.40 -8.23 -35.60
N ALA A 171 -1.39 -7.33 -35.55
CA ALA A 171 -1.46 -6.31 -34.50
C ALA A 171 -1.71 -6.93 -33.11
N LEU A 172 -2.57 -7.95 -33.03
CA LEU A 172 -2.88 -8.66 -31.78
C LEU A 172 -1.64 -9.35 -31.21
N GLU A 173 -0.83 -9.98 -32.05
CA GLU A 173 0.40 -10.64 -31.61
C GLU A 173 1.42 -9.63 -31.07
N LYS A 174 1.55 -8.48 -31.76
CA LYS A 174 2.53 -7.44 -31.41
C LYS A 174 2.18 -6.68 -30.12
N ASP A 175 0.93 -6.24 -29.99
CA ASP A 175 0.47 -5.48 -28.84
C ASP A 175 -1.01 -5.80 -28.53
N PRO A 176 -1.26 -6.88 -27.77
CA PRO A 176 -2.61 -7.37 -27.54
C PRO A 176 -3.53 -6.33 -26.88
N ILE A 177 -3.04 -5.60 -25.87
CA ILE A 177 -3.84 -4.58 -25.16
C ILE A 177 -4.26 -3.47 -26.12
N ARG A 178 -3.33 -3.00 -26.95
CA ARG A 178 -3.61 -1.93 -27.91
C ARG A 178 -4.60 -2.38 -28.97
N GLU A 179 -4.47 -3.61 -29.46
CA GLU A 179 -5.40 -4.15 -30.46
C GLU A 179 -6.80 -4.38 -29.88
N LEU A 180 -6.92 -4.98 -28.69
CA LEU A 180 -8.21 -5.13 -28.01
C LEU A 180 -8.88 -3.77 -27.75
N TYR A 181 -8.10 -2.76 -27.37
CA TYR A 181 -8.61 -1.41 -27.19
C TYR A 181 -9.03 -0.76 -28.51
N ARG A 182 -8.29 -0.98 -29.61
CA ARG A 182 -8.67 -0.53 -30.95
C ARG A 182 -10.03 -1.11 -31.36
N LEU A 183 -10.23 -2.40 -31.15
CA LEU A 183 -11.49 -3.09 -31.43
C LEU A 183 -12.65 -2.53 -30.60
N TYR A 184 -12.42 -2.27 -29.32
CA TYR A 184 -13.41 -1.63 -28.44
C TYR A 184 -13.81 -0.24 -28.95
N VAL A 185 -12.83 0.61 -29.29
CA VAL A 185 -13.10 1.97 -29.81
C VAL A 185 -13.79 1.90 -31.17
N MET A 186 -13.39 0.97 -32.04
CA MET A 186 -14.01 0.76 -33.35
C MET A 186 -15.48 0.35 -33.23
N PHE A 187 -15.79 -0.57 -32.30
CA PHE A 187 -17.17 -0.94 -32.00
C PHE A 187 -18.01 0.28 -31.61
N HIS A 188 -17.52 1.10 -30.69
CA HIS A 188 -18.25 2.28 -30.24
C HIS A 188 -18.54 3.25 -31.39
N LYS A 189 -17.56 3.50 -32.27
CA LYS A 189 -17.75 4.36 -33.46
C LYS A 189 -18.78 3.80 -34.46
N GLU A 190 -18.80 2.48 -34.65
CA GLU A 190 -19.78 1.86 -35.55
C GLU A 190 -21.18 1.79 -34.90
N ALA A 191 -21.25 1.60 -33.59
CA ALA A 191 -22.51 1.60 -32.83
C ALA A 191 -23.21 2.97 -32.83
N GLU A 192 -22.45 4.07 -32.88
CA GLU A 192 -22.99 5.42 -33.08
C GLU A 192 -23.73 5.57 -34.42
N LYS A 193 -23.23 4.91 -35.47
CA LYS A 193 -23.85 4.92 -36.81
C LYS A 193 -24.97 3.89 -36.94
N ASN A 194 -24.84 2.76 -36.25
CA ASN A 194 -25.78 1.66 -36.29
C ASN A 194 -26.15 1.21 -34.85
N PRO A 195 -27.19 1.82 -34.25
CA PRO A 195 -27.62 1.48 -32.90
C PRO A 195 -28.06 0.03 -32.70
N ALA A 196 -28.34 -0.73 -33.77
CA ALA A 196 -28.66 -2.16 -33.66
C ALA A 196 -27.46 -2.98 -33.15
N LEU A 197 -26.23 -2.49 -33.31
CA LEU A 197 -25.02 -3.15 -32.81
C LEU A 197 -25.03 -3.30 -31.29
N GLU A 198 -25.62 -2.37 -30.54
CA GLU A 198 -25.74 -2.48 -29.08
C GLU A 198 -26.64 -3.66 -28.66
N LYS A 199 -27.70 -3.94 -29.43
CA LYS A 199 -28.54 -5.12 -29.19
C LYS A 199 -27.78 -6.41 -29.50
N ILE A 200 -27.01 -6.42 -30.59
CA ILE A 200 -26.16 -7.56 -30.95
C ILE A 200 -25.12 -7.81 -29.87
N ALA A 201 -24.41 -6.79 -29.40
CA ALA A 201 -23.40 -6.95 -28.34
C ALA A 201 -24.00 -7.48 -27.02
N LYS A 202 -25.21 -7.06 -26.65
CA LYS A 202 -25.91 -7.63 -25.50
C LYS A 202 -26.21 -9.12 -25.69
N GLU A 203 -26.62 -9.51 -26.88
CA GLU A 203 -26.88 -10.91 -27.22
C GLU A 203 -25.58 -11.74 -27.24
N GLU A 204 -24.48 -11.18 -27.75
CA GLU A 204 -23.16 -11.81 -27.69
C GLU A 204 -22.69 -11.97 -26.22
N TYR A 205 -22.95 -11.00 -25.36
CA TYR A 205 -22.65 -11.10 -23.94
C TYR A 205 -23.54 -12.14 -23.23
N ARG A 206 -24.83 -12.22 -23.56
CA ARG A 206 -25.75 -13.25 -23.02
C ARG A 206 -25.22 -14.67 -23.29
N LYS A 207 -24.71 -14.93 -24.49
CA LYS A 207 -24.10 -16.24 -24.84
C LYS A 207 -22.88 -16.56 -23.97
N LEU A 208 -22.08 -15.54 -23.61
CA LEU A 208 -20.97 -15.70 -22.66
C LEU A 208 -21.49 -16.06 -21.26
N GLU A 209 -22.50 -15.35 -20.75
CA GLU A 209 -23.11 -15.61 -19.44
C GLU A 209 -23.77 -16.99 -19.36
N GLU A 210 -24.32 -17.48 -20.47
CA GLU A 210 -24.88 -18.83 -20.60
C GLU A 210 -23.82 -19.92 -20.71
N GLY A 211 -22.53 -19.56 -20.65
CA GLY A 211 -21.42 -20.51 -20.66
C GLY A 211 -21.16 -21.13 -22.02
N ASN A 212 -21.51 -20.46 -23.13
CA ASN A 212 -21.21 -20.97 -24.46
C ASN A 212 -19.69 -21.19 -24.61
N PRO A 213 -19.23 -22.41 -24.97
CA PRO A 213 -17.80 -22.75 -24.97
C PRO A 213 -16.92 -21.84 -25.84
N GLU A 214 -17.42 -21.43 -27.03
CA GLU A 214 -16.68 -20.53 -27.94
C GLU A 214 -16.50 -19.14 -27.30
N TYR A 215 -17.53 -18.64 -26.65
CA TYR A 215 -17.55 -17.31 -26.04
C TYR A 215 -16.68 -17.26 -24.79
N VAL A 216 -16.77 -18.29 -23.94
CA VAL A 216 -15.90 -18.45 -22.77
C VAL A 216 -14.44 -18.54 -23.19
N GLN A 217 -14.13 -19.26 -24.27
CA GLN A 217 -12.77 -19.34 -24.80
C GLN A 217 -12.23 -17.99 -25.30
N LEU A 218 -13.07 -17.19 -25.98
CA LEU A 218 -12.71 -15.84 -26.39
C LEU A 218 -12.48 -14.92 -25.19
N TRP A 219 -13.35 -14.97 -24.19
CA TRP A 219 -13.21 -14.21 -22.95
C TRP A 219 -11.90 -14.55 -22.22
N ASP A 220 -11.61 -15.85 -22.04
CA ASP A 220 -10.36 -16.32 -21.41
C ASP A 220 -9.12 -15.87 -22.21
N THR A 221 -9.22 -15.88 -23.55
CA THR A 221 -8.16 -15.35 -24.42
C THR A 221 -7.93 -13.87 -24.16
N PHE A 222 -8.98 -13.04 -24.10
CA PHE A 222 -8.84 -11.61 -23.83
C PHE A 222 -8.27 -11.34 -22.44
N ARG A 223 -8.69 -12.12 -21.43
CA ARG A 223 -8.17 -12.08 -20.06
C ARG A 223 -6.67 -12.37 -20.05
N LYS A 224 -6.23 -13.48 -20.64
CA LYS A 224 -4.81 -13.88 -20.72
C LYS A 224 -3.95 -12.86 -21.46
N LEU A 225 -4.42 -12.38 -22.61
CA LEU A 225 -3.72 -11.35 -23.38
C LEU A 225 -3.58 -10.04 -22.59
N SER A 226 -4.60 -9.69 -21.80
CA SER A 226 -4.56 -8.49 -20.98
C SER A 226 -3.57 -8.61 -19.84
N ILE A 227 -3.60 -9.74 -19.11
CA ILE A 227 -2.62 -10.04 -18.05
C ILE A 227 -1.19 -9.97 -18.58
N LYS A 228 -0.93 -10.58 -19.75
CA LYS A 228 0.38 -10.52 -20.41
C LYS A 228 0.80 -9.09 -20.73
N GLY A 229 -0.15 -8.24 -21.14
CA GLY A 229 0.10 -6.81 -21.37
C GLY A 229 0.44 -6.05 -20.09
N PHE A 230 -0.29 -6.32 -19.00
CA PHE A 230 -0.05 -5.69 -17.70
C PHE A 230 1.27 -6.13 -17.05
N GLN A 231 1.73 -7.35 -17.33
CA GLN A 231 2.97 -7.89 -16.77
C GLN A 231 4.18 -6.99 -17.02
N LYS A 232 4.26 -6.33 -18.18
CA LYS A 232 5.34 -5.37 -18.48
C LYS A 232 5.43 -4.24 -17.45
N VAL A 233 4.27 -3.77 -16.97
CA VAL A 233 4.19 -2.72 -15.94
C VAL A 233 4.54 -3.30 -14.57
N TYR A 234 4.07 -4.50 -14.25
CA TYR A 234 4.38 -5.15 -12.97
C TYR A 234 5.87 -5.46 -12.82
N ASP A 235 6.51 -5.96 -13.88
CA ASP A 235 7.95 -6.24 -13.92
C ASP A 235 8.75 -4.95 -13.72
N LEU A 236 8.33 -3.84 -14.36
CA LEU A 236 9.00 -2.54 -14.23
C LEU A 236 9.05 -2.04 -12.78
N PHE A 237 7.99 -2.31 -12.00
CA PHE A 237 7.92 -1.92 -10.59
C PHE A 237 8.35 -3.01 -9.61
N ASN A 238 8.84 -4.14 -10.12
CA ASN A 238 9.18 -5.33 -9.34
C ASN A 238 8.03 -5.75 -8.40
N LEU A 239 6.85 -5.94 -9.00
CA LEU A 239 5.61 -6.30 -8.31
C LEU A 239 5.15 -7.70 -8.69
N SER A 240 4.64 -8.42 -7.70
CA SER A 240 4.05 -9.74 -7.85
C SER A 240 2.78 -9.84 -7.01
N PHE A 241 1.88 -10.71 -7.42
CA PHE A 241 0.62 -10.99 -6.73
C PHE A 241 0.60 -12.46 -6.32
N ASP A 242 0.06 -12.75 -5.15
CA ASP A 242 -0.17 -14.12 -4.70
C ASP A 242 -1.36 -14.74 -5.45
N GLU A 243 -2.32 -13.90 -5.86
CA GLU A 243 -3.51 -14.30 -6.59
C GLU A 243 -3.87 -13.28 -7.68
N ILE A 244 -4.18 -13.77 -8.89
CA ILE A 244 -4.78 -12.98 -9.97
C ILE A 244 -6.19 -13.52 -10.21
N SER A 245 -7.15 -12.89 -9.55
CA SER A 245 -8.57 -13.21 -9.60
C SER A 245 -9.31 -12.19 -10.46
N GLY A 246 -10.63 -12.17 -10.38
CA GLY A 246 -11.47 -11.18 -11.06
C GLY A 246 -12.91 -11.27 -10.63
N GLU A 247 -13.71 -10.32 -11.11
CA GLU A 247 -15.16 -10.31 -10.89
C GLU A 247 -15.88 -11.58 -11.36
N SER A 248 -15.24 -12.36 -12.24
CA SER A 248 -15.78 -13.63 -12.74
C SER A 248 -15.67 -14.82 -11.77
N PHE A 249 -15.00 -14.67 -10.62
CA PHE A 249 -14.79 -15.73 -9.64
C PHE A 249 -16.08 -16.14 -8.90
#